data_AF-A0A2D8EIA4-F1
#
_entry.id   AF-A0A2D8EIA4-F1
#
_cell.length_a   1.000
_cell.length_b   1.000
_cell.length_c   1.000
_cell.angle_alpha   90.00
_cell.angle_beta   90.00
_cell.angle_gamma   90.00
#
_symmetry.space_group_name_H-M   'P 1'
#
loop_
_entity.id
_entity.type
_entity.pdbx_description
1 polymer ?
#
loop_
_entity_poly.entity_id
_entity_poly.type
_entity_poly.pdbx_seq_one_letter_code
_entity_poly.pdbx_strand_id
1 'polypeptide(L)' 'MTAYQNNLLIEVEEYFGSLLTDEGKTNKQALILVKEKFGEHGHEHVSDLIKQEEKLDNGDYYYEY' A
#
# COMPACT_ATOMS: atom_id res chain seq x y z
N MET A 1 2.71 -9.70 -20.82
CA MET A 1 3.41 -8.59 -20.15
C MET A 1 2.95 -8.59 -18.71
N THR A 2 3.72 -9.13 -17.76
CA THR A 2 3.27 -9.29 -16.35
C THR A 2 4.39 -9.11 -15.33
N ALA A 3 5.67 -9.22 -15.70
CA ALA A 3 6.78 -9.07 -14.76
C ALA A 3 7.04 -7.61 -14.35
N TYR A 4 6.91 -6.66 -15.28
CA TYR A 4 7.17 -5.23 -15.00
C TYR A 4 6.16 -4.63 -14.01
N GLN A 5 4.89 -5.02 -14.10
CA GLN A 5 3.87 -4.57 -13.15
C GLN A 5 4.13 -5.15 -11.76
N ASN A 6 4.49 -6.43 -11.64
CA ASN A 6 4.82 -7.03 -10.35
C ASN A 6 6.04 -6.38 -9.69
N ASN A 7 7.08 -6.05 -10.46
CA ASN A 7 8.26 -5.37 -9.90
C ASN A 7 7.92 -3.96 -9.38
N LEU A 8 7.09 -3.21 -10.09
CA LEU A 8 6.68 -1.88 -9.66
C LEU A 8 5.86 -1.91 -8.37
N LEU A 9 4.99 -2.91 -8.22
CA LEU A 9 4.16 -3.07 -7.01
C LEU A 9 5.00 -3.42 -5.79
N ILE A 10 6.01 -4.29 -5.95
CA ILE A 10 6.96 -4.61 -4.87
C ILE A 10 7.72 -3.36 -4.43
N GLU A 11 8.23 -2.54 -5.37
CA GLU A 11 8.93 -1.30 -5.03
C GLU A 11 8.03 -0.28 -4.31
N VAL A 12 6.75 -0.22 -4.67
CA VAL A 12 5.75 0.63 -4.01
C VAL A 12 5.54 0.19 -2.56
N GLU A 13 5.41 -1.12 -2.32
CA GLU A 13 5.24 -1.70 -0.98
C GLU A 13 6.47 -1.50 -0.11
N GLU A 14 7.67 -1.78 -0.62
CA GLU A 14 8.93 -1.58 0.09
C GLU A 14 9.12 -0.10 0.47
N TYR A 15 8.83 0.80 -0.47
CA TYR A 15 8.91 2.24 -0.19
C TYR A 15 7.89 2.65 0.87
N PHE A 16 6.64 2.21 0.76
CA PHE A 16 5.62 2.50 1.76
C PHE A 16 6.00 1.96 3.14
N GLY A 17 6.50 0.71 3.22
CA GLY A 17 6.99 0.10 4.45
C GLY A 17 8.09 0.92 5.11
N SER A 18 9.11 1.33 4.34
CA SER A 18 10.21 2.16 4.85
C SER A 18 9.73 3.52 5.40
N LEU A 19 8.71 4.13 4.79
CA LEU A 19 8.14 5.38 5.28
C LEU A 19 7.46 5.22 6.64
N LEU A 20 6.85 4.06 6.89
CA LEU A 20 6.20 3.75 8.17
C LEU A 20 7.22 3.33 9.24
N THR A 21 8.18 2.47 8.90
CA THR A 21 9.10 1.88 9.88
C THR A 21 10.31 2.76 10.16
N ASP A 22 10.96 3.25 9.11
CA ASP A 22 12.25 3.95 9.24
C ASP A 22 12.04 5.44 9.47
N GLU A 23 11.06 6.03 8.78
CA GLU A 23 10.72 7.45 8.91
C GLU A 23 9.60 7.74 9.91
N GLY A 24 8.93 6.70 10.45
CA GLY A 24 7.88 6.84 11.45
C GLY A 24 6.66 7.65 10.97
N LYS A 25 6.41 7.69 9.65
CA LYS A 25 5.29 8.47 9.10
C LYS A 25 3.97 7.78 9.35
N THR A 26 2.91 8.58 9.37
CA THR A 26 1.55 8.04 9.38
C THR A 26 1.15 7.52 7.99
N ASN A 27 0.19 6.58 7.93
CA ASN A 27 -0.36 6.06 6.68
C ASN A 27 -0.76 7.16 5.69
N LYS A 28 -1.37 8.25 6.19
CA LYS A 28 -1.76 9.41 5.36
C LYS A 28 -0.56 10.13 4.74
N GLN A 29 0.51 10.32 5.51
CA GLN A 29 1.73 10.98 5.02
C GLN A 29 2.48 10.07 4.04
N ALA A 30 2.56 8.77 4.33
CA ALA A 30 3.20 7.81 3.47
C ALA A 30 2.46 7.64 2.13
N LEU A 31 1.12 7.65 2.13
CA LEU A 31 0.30 7.64 0.91
C LEU A 31 0.57 8.85 0.00
N ILE A 32 0.73 10.04 0.56
CA ILE A 32 1.04 11.26 -0.23
C ILE A 32 2.39 11.09 -0.92
N LEU A 33 3.41 10.59 -0.21
CA LEU A 33 4.75 10.41 -0.77
C LEU A 33 4.81 9.28 -1.80
N VAL A 34 4.04 8.20 -1.60
CA VAL A 34 3.87 7.15 -2.60
C VAL A 34 3.23 7.72 -3.86
N LYS A 35 2.20 8.57 -3.74
CA LYS A 35 1.57 9.24 -4.89
C LYS A 35 2.55 10.14 -5.63
N GLU A 36 3.38 10.89 -4.91
CA GLU A 36 4.39 11.77 -5.52
C GLU A 36 5.47 10.99 -6.28
N LYS A 37 5.85 9.80 -5.80
CA LYS A 37 6.94 9.00 -6.38
C LYS A 37 6.48 8.02 -7.47
N PHE A 38 5.35 7.35 -7.26
CA PHE A 38 4.84 6.27 -8.12
C PHE A 38 3.52 6.61 -8.81
N GLY A 39 3.01 7.82 -8.61
CA GLY A 39 1.77 8.29 -9.22
C GLY A 39 0.52 7.68 -8.61
N GLU A 40 -0.60 7.84 -9.32
CA GLU A 40 -1.92 7.43 -8.83
C GLU A 40 -2.03 5.91 -8.66
N HIS A 41 -1.33 5.14 -9.49
CA HIS A 41 -1.37 3.68 -9.46
C HIS A 41 -0.74 3.09 -8.19
N GLY A 42 0.40 3.63 -7.74
CA GLY A 42 1.02 3.22 -6.48
C GLY A 42 0.19 3.65 -5.27
N HIS A 43 -0.44 4.83 -5.35
CA HIS A 43 -1.36 5.31 -4.31
C HIS A 43 -2.58 4.41 -4.15
N GLU A 44 -3.22 3.98 -5.24
CA GLU A 44 -4.35 3.04 -5.19
C GLU A 44 -3.95 1.70 -4.58
N HIS A 45 -2.83 1.11 -5.03
CA HIS A 45 -2.34 -0.17 -4.51
C HIS A 45 -2.12 -0.15 -2.99
N VAL A 46 -1.43 0.87 -2.49
CA VAL A 46 -1.16 1.02 -1.05
C VAL A 46 -2.43 1.34 -0.27
N SER A 47 -3.34 2.13 -0.84
CA SER A 47 -4.64 2.42 -0.23
C SER A 47 -5.48 1.16 -0.04
N ASP A 48 -5.46 0.25 -1.02
CA ASP A 48 -6.15 -1.03 -0.94
C ASP A 48 -5.47 -1.99 0.04
N LEU A 49 -4.14 -2.00 0.10
CA LEU A 49 -3.39 -2.75 1.13
C LEU A 49 -3.76 -2.30 2.56
N ILE A 50 -3.79 -0.99 2.82
CA ILE A 50 -4.17 -0.47 4.14
C ILE A 50 -5.60 -0.90 4.49
N LYS A 51 -6.54 -0.81 3.54
CA LYS A 51 -7.93 -1.25 3.76
C LYS A 51 -8.05 -2.75 3.99
N GLN A 52 -7.22 -3.56 3.33
CA GLN A 52 -7.18 -5.00 3.56
C GLN A 52 -6.65 -5.32 4.97
N GLU A 53 -5.57 -4.67 5.39
CA GLU A 53 -5.03 -4.81 6.74
C GLU A 53 -6.05 -4.33 7.80
N GLU A 54 -6.72 -3.20 7.60
CA GLU A 54 -7.78 -2.71 8.51
C GLU A 54 -8.98 -3.68 8.60
N LYS A 55 -9.28 -4.41 7.52
CA LYS A 55 -10.32 -5.46 7.53
C LYS A 55 -9.85 -6.71 8.29
N LEU A 56 -8.58 -7.08 8.15
CA LEU A 56 -7.99 -8.22 8.85
C LEU A 56 -7.88 -7.96 10.36
N ASP A 57 -7.52 -6.74 10.76
CA ASP A 57 -7.37 -6.34 12.16
C ASP A 57 -8.72 -6.12 12.85
N ASN A 58 -9.76 -5.70 12.10
CA ASN A 58 -11.14 -5.62 12.61
C ASN A 58 -11.93 -6.94 12.58
N GLY A 59 -11.34 -8.06 12.15
CA GLY A 59 -11.95 -9.39 12.27
C GLY A 59 -13.21 -9.64 11.43
N ASP A 60 -13.56 -8.77 10.49
CA ASP A 60 -14.74 -8.94 9.63
C ASP A 60 -14.37 -9.69 8.33
N TYR A 61 -14.10 -10.99 8.49
CA TYR A 61 -14.17 -11.94 7.38
C TYR A 61 -15.64 -12.15 6.99
N TYR A 62 -16.19 -11.28 6.16
CA TYR A 62 -17.36 -11.64 5.35
C TYR A 62 -16.87 -12.47 4.16
N TYR A 63 -16.91 -13.79 4.32
CA TYR A 63 -16.95 -14.72 3.19
C TYR A 63 -18.29 -14.51 2.47
N GLU A 64 -18.30 -13.74 1.39
CA GLU A 64 -19.42 -13.81 0.44
C GLU A 64 -19.19 -15.03 -0.47
N TYR A 65 -20.11 -15.98 -0.37
CA TYR A 65 -20.20 -17.24 -1.13
C TYR A 65 -20.46 -17.01 -2.62
#